data_AF-A0A382IJ01-F1
#
_entry.id   AF-A0A382IJ01-F1
#
_cell.length_a   1.000
_cell.length_b   1.000
_cell.length_c   1.000
_cell.angle_alpha   90.00
_cell.angle_beta   90.00
_cell.angle_gamma   90.00
#
_symmetry.space_group_name_H-M   'P 1'
#
loop_
_entity.id
_entity.type
_entity.pdbx_description
1 polymer ?
#
loop_
_entity_poly.entity_id
_entity_poly.type
_entity_poly.pdbx_seq_one_letter_code
_entity_poly.pdbx_strand_id
1 'polypeptide(L)'
;VNNILDNNVVLNKDIHEYKLLTQPDMVFTSVTTYVEHFFEGFDSQKIATKLINNYPKYAGYTVESLIAEWDSAADYGTTVHDEIENWIKNGIEPVEQKAKNGKNWLENYQLKSNIDILSEIIVY
;
A
#
# COMPACT_ATOMS: atom_id res chain seq x y z
N VAL A 1 -27.75 12.84 1.82
CA VAL A 1 -26.55 13.10 2.66
C VAL A 1 -25.51 12.10 2.19
N ASN A 2 -24.36 12.54 1.69
CA ASN A 2 -23.31 11.62 1.28
C ASN A 2 -22.70 11.01 2.53
N ASN A 3 -22.91 9.72 2.74
CA ASN A 3 -22.31 8.98 3.84
C ASN A 3 -20.97 8.42 3.36
N ILE A 4 -19.87 8.99 3.84
CA ILE A 4 -18.52 8.50 3.50
C ILE A 4 -18.24 7.10 4.08
N LEU A 5 -19.12 6.59 4.95
CA LEU A 5 -19.03 5.24 5.52
C LEU A 5 -19.90 4.21 4.76
N ASP A 6 -20.48 4.58 3.60
CA ASP A 6 -21.23 3.63 2.77
C ASP A 6 -20.28 2.62 2.11
N ASN A 7 -20.34 1.36 2.54
CA ASN A 7 -19.52 0.25 2.02
C ASN A 7 -20.10 -0.34 0.71
N ASN A 8 -20.50 0.50 -0.24
CA ASN A 8 -21.07 0.06 -1.51
C ASN A 8 -20.02 -0.30 -2.56
N VAL A 9 -18.74 -0.02 -2.29
CA VAL A 9 -17.61 -0.40 -3.15
C VAL A 9 -16.83 -1.52 -2.48
N VAL A 10 -16.54 -2.58 -3.24
CA VAL A 10 -15.76 -3.73 -2.78
C VAL A 10 -14.47 -3.83 -3.59
N LEU A 11 -13.34 -4.01 -2.90
CA LEU A 11 -12.05 -4.31 -3.51
C LEU A 11 -11.86 -5.82 -3.63
N ASN A 12 -11.63 -6.30 -4.84
CA ASN A 12 -11.01 -7.60 -5.08
C ASN A 12 -9.48 -7.46 -5.00
N LYS A 13 -8.89 -7.86 -3.86
CA LYS A 13 -7.45 -7.68 -3.61
C LYS A 13 -6.57 -8.43 -4.61
N ASP A 14 -6.97 -9.62 -5.07
CA ASP A 14 -6.14 -10.50 -5.93
C ASP A 14 -5.87 -9.90 -7.32
N ILE A 15 -6.86 -9.22 -7.88
CA ILE A 15 -6.79 -8.59 -9.21
C ILE A 15 -6.82 -7.05 -9.13
N HIS A 16 -6.77 -6.51 -7.92
CA HIS A 16 -6.82 -5.08 -7.63
C HIS A 16 -7.98 -4.34 -8.33
N GLU A 17 -9.18 -4.92 -8.33
CA GLU A 17 -10.37 -4.39 -9.01
C GLU A 17 -11.41 -3.89 -7.99
N TYR A 18 -11.89 -2.66 -8.17
CA TYR A 18 -12.97 -2.09 -7.37
C TYR A 18 -14.31 -2.23 -8.08
N LYS A 19 -15.36 -2.64 -7.35
CA LYS A 19 -16.72 -2.80 -7.90
C LYS A 19 -17.74 -2.07 -7.04
N LEU A 20 -18.56 -1.24 -7.70
CA LEU A 20 -19.72 -0.62 -7.09
C LEU A 20 -20.92 -1.58 -7.15
N LEU A 21 -21.42 -2.00 -5.99
CA LEU A 21 -22.48 -3.01 -5.91
C LEU A 21 -23.80 -2.58 -6.59
N THR A 22 -24.09 -1.27 -6.59
CA THR A 22 -25.29 -0.70 -7.21
C THR A 22 -25.16 -0.50 -8.72
N GLN A 23 -23.93 -0.45 -9.25
CA GLN A 23 -23.65 -0.31 -10.66
C GLN A 23 -22.38 -1.11 -11.03
N PRO A 24 -22.49 -2.44 -11.16
CA PRO A 24 -21.33 -3.32 -11.38
C PRO A 24 -20.59 -3.07 -12.70
N ASP A 25 -21.23 -2.41 -13.67
CA ASP A 25 -20.65 -2.06 -14.97
C ASP A 25 -19.77 -0.79 -14.90
N MET A 26 -19.77 -0.06 -13.77
CA MET A 26 -18.89 1.09 -13.58
C MET A 26 -17.45 0.60 -13.40
N VAL A 27 -16.54 1.13 -14.22
CA VAL A 27 -15.11 0.80 -14.16
C VAL A 27 -14.37 1.89 -13.38
N PHE A 28 -13.62 1.48 -12.37
CA PHE A 28 -12.74 2.35 -11.61
C PHE A 28 -11.31 2.26 -12.14
N THR A 29 -10.57 3.37 -12.04
CA THR A 29 -9.11 3.40 -12.26
C THR A 29 -8.45 3.83 -10.96
N SER A 30 -7.49 3.05 -10.47
CA SER A 30 -6.75 3.43 -9.26
C SER A 30 -5.94 4.69 -9.51
N VAL A 31 -5.66 5.46 -8.45
CA VAL A 31 -4.80 6.65 -8.55
C VAL A 31 -3.42 6.27 -9.08
N THR A 32 -2.85 5.16 -8.62
CA THR A 32 -1.54 4.67 -9.08
C THR A 32 -1.55 4.37 -10.59
N THR A 33 -2.55 3.64 -11.08
CA THR A 33 -2.71 3.34 -12.51
C THR A 33 -2.92 4.61 -13.34
N TYR A 34 -3.70 5.56 -12.83
CA TYR A 34 -3.89 6.83 -13.52
C TYR A 34 -2.59 7.63 -13.62
N VAL A 35 -1.83 7.69 -12.53
CA VAL A 35 -0.54 8.38 -12.43
C VAL A 35 0.50 7.74 -13.35
N GLU A 36 0.55 6.40 -13.46
CA GLU A 36 1.48 5.67 -14.33
C GLU A 36 1.44 6.13 -15.79
N HIS A 37 0.29 6.58 -16.31
CA HIS A 37 0.21 7.12 -17.68
C HIS A 37 1.09 8.34 -17.93
N PHE A 38 1.54 9.02 -16.87
CA PHE A 38 2.34 10.24 -16.94
C PHE A 38 3.84 10.01 -16.71
N PHE A 39 4.27 8.79 -16.40
CA PHE A 39 5.67 8.48 -16.08
C PHE A 39 6.19 7.29 -16.89
N GLU A 40 7.51 7.22 -17.09
CA GLU A 40 8.15 5.99 -17.58
C GLU A 40 7.94 4.90 -16.51
N GLY A 41 7.48 3.72 -16.94
CA GLY A 41 7.29 2.59 -16.04
C GLY A 41 8.57 2.17 -15.34
N PHE A 42 8.44 1.57 -14.16
CA PHE A 42 9.59 1.08 -13.39
C PHE A 42 10.17 -0.20 -14.02
N ASP A 43 11.23 -0.05 -14.81
CA ASP A 43 12.01 -1.18 -15.33
C ASP A 43 13.03 -1.64 -14.29
N SER A 44 12.62 -2.61 -13.46
CA SER A 44 13.42 -3.14 -12.37
C SER A 44 14.76 -3.71 -12.85
N GLN A 45 14.79 -4.37 -14.02
CA GLN A 45 15.99 -4.97 -14.57
C GLN A 45 17.00 -3.92 -15.04
N LYS A 46 16.55 -2.93 -15.81
CA LYS A 46 17.37 -1.79 -16.27
C LYS A 46 17.91 -0.99 -15.08
N ILE A 47 17.08 -0.73 -14.08
CA ILE A 47 17.45 0.07 -12.90
C ILE A 47 18.44 -0.71 -12.03
N ALA A 48 18.18 -1.98 -11.71
CA ALA A 48 19.09 -2.82 -10.93
C ALA A 48 20.47 -2.95 -11.61
N THR A 49 20.49 -3.22 -12.91
CA THR A 49 21.73 -3.29 -13.70
C THR A 49 22.52 -1.99 -13.62
N LYS A 50 21.84 -0.84 -13.75
CA LYS A 50 22.46 0.48 -13.62
C LYS A 50 23.03 0.70 -12.22
N LEU A 51 22.29 0.33 -11.17
CA LEU A 51 22.72 0.54 -9.79
C LEU A 51 23.98 -0.27 -9.45
N ILE A 52 24.00 -1.54 -9.80
CA ILE A 52 25.11 -2.46 -9.54
C ILE A 52 26.38 -1.99 -10.26
N ASN A 53 26.26 -1.58 -11.51
CA ASN A 53 27.42 -1.21 -12.33
C ASN A 53 28.05 0.14 -11.96
N ASN A 54 27.28 1.06 -11.35
CA ASN A 54 27.71 2.46 -11.21
C ASN A 54 27.89 2.92 -9.75
N TYR A 55 27.39 2.18 -8.76
CA TYR A 55 27.34 2.66 -7.38
C TYR A 55 27.92 1.62 -6.40
N PRO A 56 29.02 1.94 -5.68
CA PRO A 56 29.67 1.02 -4.76
C PRO A 56 28.78 0.45 -3.65
N LYS A 57 27.69 1.15 -3.29
CA LYS A 57 26.69 0.67 -2.33
C LYS A 57 26.07 -0.68 -2.72
N TYR A 58 25.98 -0.96 -4.02
CA TYR A 58 25.39 -2.18 -4.56
C TYR A 58 26.45 -3.21 -4.96
N ALA A 59 27.71 -3.00 -4.58
CA ALA A 59 28.77 -3.97 -4.82
C ALA A 59 28.44 -5.29 -4.13
N GLY A 60 28.52 -6.40 -4.87
CA GLY A 60 28.20 -7.75 -4.37
C GLY A 60 26.77 -8.21 -4.62
N TYR A 61 25.87 -7.33 -5.10
CA TYR A 61 24.56 -7.75 -5.58
C TYR A 61 24.63 -8.32 -6.99
N THR A 62 23.78 -9.32 -7.27
CA THR A 62 23.36 -9.62 -8.64
C THR A 62 22.08 -8.84 -8.95
N VAL A 63 21.73 -8.71 -10.23
CA VAL A 63 20.48 -8.06 -10.65
C VAL A 63 19.29 -8.75 -9.99
N GLU A 64 19.29 -10.08 -9.98
CA GLU A 64 18.25 -10.92 -9.40
C GLU A 64 18.17 -10.75 -7.88
N SER A 65 19.31 -10.70 -7.18
CA SER A 65 19.30 -10.56 -5.73
C SER A 65 18.80 -9.18 -5.28
N LEU A 66 19.08 -8.14 -6.06
CA LEU A 66 18.59 -6.78 -5.77
C LEU A 66 17.09 -6.65 -6.03
N ILE A 67 16.61 -7.24 -7.14
CA ILE A 67 15.17 -7.27 -7.44
C ILE A 67 14.41 -8.07 -6.37
N ALA A 68 14.92 -9.24 -5.97
CA ALA A 68 14.31 -10.05 -4.92
C ALA A 68 14.26 -9.32 -3.57
N GLU A 69 15.26 -8.48 -3.25
CA GLU A 69 15.20 -7.62 -2.07
C GLU A 69 14.09 -6.56 -2.17
N TRP A 70 13.88 -5.96 -3.35
CA TRP A 70 12.79 -5.01 -3.56
C TRP A 70 11.42 -5.68 -3.45
N ASP A 71 11.25 -6.86 -4.04
CA ASP A 71 10.01 -7.63 -3.96
C ASP A 71 9.70 -8.01 -2.51
N SER A 72 10.70 -8.52 -1.78
CA SER A 72 10.58 -8.82 -0.34
C SER A 72 10.21 -7.57 0.49
N ALA A 73 10.78 -6.41 0.16
CA ALA A 73 10.44 -5.16 0.83
C ALA A 73 9.00 -4.72 0.52
N ALA A 74 8.51 -4.93 -0.71
CA ALA A 74 7.13 -4.64 -1.10
C ALA A 74 6.13 -5.55 -0.36
N ASP A 75 6.37 -6.86 -0.35
CA ASP A 75 5.56 -7.85 0.37
C ASP A 75 5.51 -7.56 1.88
N TYR A 76 6.66 -7.20 2.45
CA TYR A 76 6.73 -6.81 3.85
C TYR A 76 5.93 -5.51 4.13
N GLY A 77 5.99 -4.54 3.21
CA GLY A 77 5.18 -3.34 3.27
C GLY A 77 3.68 -3.63 3.28
N THR A 78 3.23 -4.53 2.38
CA THR A 78 1.83 -5.01 2.33
C THR A 78 1.40 -5.62 3.66
N THR A 79 2.21 -6.53 4.21
CA THR A 79 1.94 -7.16 5.52
C THR A 79 1.77 -6.11 6.62
N VAL A 80 2.70 -5.16 6.70
CA VAL A 80 2.66 -4.10 7.73
C VAL A 80 1.40 -3.24 7.60
N HIS A 81 1.00 -2.89 6.38
CA HIS A 81 -0.18 -2.06 6.14
C HIS A 81 -1.48 -2.83 6.40
N ASP A 82 -1.57 -4.10 6.01
CA ASP A 82 -2.72 -4.97 6.28
C ASP A 82 -2.93 -5.16 7.79
N GLU A 83 -1.86 -5.31 8.58
CA GLU A 83 -1.99 -5.41 10.04
C GLU A 83 -2.52 -4.12 10.67
N ILE A 84 -2.04 -2.95 10.22
CA ILE A 84 -2.55 -1.65 10.71
C ILE A 84 -4.02 -1.47 10.31
N GLU A 85 -4.38 -1.82 9.07
CA GLU A 85 -5.76 -1.78 8.60
C GLU A 85 -6.67 -2.69 9.45
N ASN A 86 -6.24 -3.91 9.74
CA ASN A 86 -6.98 -4.88 10.53
C ASN A 86 -7.14 -4.44 11.99
N TRP A 87 -6.12 -3.78 12.56
CA TRP A 87 -6.22 -3.14 13.87
C TRP A 87 -7.30 -2.07 13.90
N ILE A 88 -7.34 -1.17 12.91
CA ILE A 88 -8.35 -0.10 12.85
C ILE A 88 -9.76 -0.68 12.62
N LYS A 89 -9.91 -1.66 11.72
CA LYS A 89 -11.23 -2.23 11.35
C LYS A 89 -11.81 -3.17 12.40
N ASN A 90 -10.97 -4.05 12.95
CA ASN A 90 -11.41 -5.21 13.74
C ASN A 90 -10.82 -5.25 15.15
N GLY A 91 -9.95 -4.30 15.52
CA GLY A 91 -9.28 -4.27 16.83
C GLY A 91 -8.24 -5.37 17.02
N ILE A 92 -7.78 -6.01 15.94
CA ILE A 92 -6.78 -7.08 16.01
C ILE A 92 -5.39 -6.46 16.17
N GLU A 93 -4.68 -6.81 17.24
CA GLU A 93 -3.36 -6.25 17.51
C GLU A 93 -2.30 -6.71 16.49
N PRO A 94 -1.46 -5.79 15.98
CA PRO A 94 -0.39 -6.13 15.05
C PRO A 94 0.67 -7.02 15.71
N VAL A 95 1.25 -7.93 14.92
CA VAL A 95 2.35 -8.80 15.35
C VAL A 95 3.68 -8.21 14.87
N GLU A 96 3.70 -7.65 13.66
CA GLU A 96 4.87 -7.04 13.05
C GLU A 96 5.34 -5.79 13.79
N GLN A 97 6.66 -5.68 13.97
CA GLN A 97 7.22 -4.59 14.77
C GLN A 97 6.99 -3.22 14.10
N LYS A 98 7.06 -3.14 12.77
CA LYS A 98 6.76 -1.88 12.07
C LYS A 98 5.27 -1.52 12.17
N ALA A 99 4.37 -2.49 12.14
CA ALA A 99 2.94 -2.25 12.32
C ALA A 99 2.63 -1.76 13.74
N LYS A 100 3.24 -2.37 14.77
CA LYS A 100 3.19 -1.87 16.16
C LYS A 100 3.68 -0.43 16.29
N ASN A 101 4.80 -0.11 15.63
CA ASN A 101 5.34 1.25 15.64
C ASN A 101 4.37 2.24 14.96
N GLY A 102 3.75 1.85 13.84
CA GLY A 102 2.73 2.62 13.14
C GLY A 102 1.50 2.88 14.00
N LYS A 103 0.95 1.83 14.63
CA LYS A 103 -0.14 1.92 15.62
C LYS A 103 0.22 2.91 16.73
N ASN A 104 1.36 2.72 17.40
CA ASN A 104 1.77 3.58 18.50
C ASN A 104 1.90 5.05 18.08
N TRP A 105 2.39 5.30 16.86
CA TRP A 105 2.46 6.65 16.31
C TRP A 105 1.06 7.24 16.14
N LEU A 106 0.12 6.48 15.56
CA LEU A 106 -1.27 6.90 15.33
C LEU A 106 -1.99 7.22 16.64
N GLU A 107 -1.91 6.34 17.65
CA GLU A 107 -2.51 6.58 18.97
C GLU A 107 -1.95 7.85 19.63
N ASN A 108 -0.63 8.02 19.61
CA ASN A 108 0.02 9.23 20.14
C ASN A 108 -0.37 10.49 19.38
N TYR A 109 -0.61 10.39 18.07
CA TYR A 109 -1.04 11.52 17.25
C TYR A 109 -2.49 11.91 17.55
N GLN A 110 -3.37 10.92 17.76
CA GLN A 110 -4.75 11.12 18.18
C GLN A 110 -4.86 11.74 19.58
N LEU A 111 -3.95 11.41 20.51
CA LEU A 111 -3.92 12.07 21.82
C LEU A 111 -3.56 13.57 21.75
N LYS A 112 -2.82 13.98 20.71
CA LYS A 112 -2.37 15.37 20.51
C LYS A 112 -3.34 16.21 19.70
N SER A 113 -4.28 15.57 19.00
CA SER A 113 -5.12 16.21 17.99
C SER A 113 -6.53 15.62 18.08
N ASN A 114 -7.58 16.45 18.08
CA ASN A 114 -8.96 15.94 18.07
C ASN A 114 -9.32 15.40 16.67
N ILE A 115 -8.90 14.18 16.38
CA ILE A 115 -9.08 13.50 15.09
C ILE A 115 -9.61 12.08 15.28
N ASP A 116 -10.33 11.60 14.28
CA ASP A 116 -10.69 10.20 14.13
C ASP A 116 -9.75 9.53 13.13
N ILE A 117 -9.36 8.29 13.41
CA ILE A 117 -8.54 7.48 12.51
C ILE A 117 -9.46 6.48 11.82
N LEU A 118 -9.45 6.52 10.50
CA LEU A 118 -10.20 5.61 9.64
C LEU A 118 -9.20 4.80 8.83
N SER A 119 -9.54 3.53 8.58
CA SER A 119 -8.84 2.70 7.60
C SER A 119 -9.24 3.14 6.18
N GLU A 120 -8.74 2.46 5.14
CA GLU A 120 -9.07 2.81 3.77
C GLU A 120 -10.60 2.91 3.55
N ILE A 121 -11.03 4.10 3.09
CA ILE A 121 -12.40 4.40 2.70
C ILE A 121 -12.42 4.65 1.19
N ILE A 122 -13.30 3.94 0.49
CA ILE A 122 -13.50 4.10 -0.94
C ILE A 122 -14.74 4.95 -1.17
N VAL A 123 -14.57 6.09 -1.83
CA VAL A 123 -15.63 7.03 -2.19
C VAL A 123 -15.74 7.15 -3.70
N TYR A 124 -16.97 7.32 -4.22
CA TYR A 124 -17.27 7.51 -5.65
C TYR A 124 -18.27 8.64 -5.87
#